data_AF-A0A1G1TI64-F1
#
_entry.id   AF-A0A1G1TI64-F1
#
_cell.length_a   1.000
_cell.length_b   1.000
_cell.length_c   1.000
_cell.angle_alpha   90.00
_cell.angle_beta   90.00
_cell.angle_gamma   90.00
#
_symmetry.space_group_name_H-M   'P 1'
#
loop_
_entity.id
_entity.type
_entity.pdbx_description
1 polymer ?
#
loop_
_entity_poly.entity_id
_entity_poly.type
_entity_poly.pdbx_seq_one_letter_code
_entity_poly.pdbx_strand_id
1 'polypeptide(L)'
;MSQLDNARIAFFTSRLSLTQDQAQRFWPVYNEFIARRRALNRASRPLKREQIEALTDQQIRDNLTQTYATRQQELNLEKEYFDRFQKVLSLRQVAQLLAAERDFTREVIRRVAGTPGAPALGEAE
;
A
#
# COMPACT_ATOMS: atom_id res chain seq x y z
N MET A 1 1.31 -11.37 12.32
CA MET A 1 0.85 -10.87 11.00
C MET A 1 -0.64 -10.57 11.10
N SER A 2 -1.12 -9.48 10.50
CA SER A 2 -2.56 -9.21 10.46
C SER A 2 -3.25 -10.06 9.38
N GLN A 3 -4.57 -10.28 9.48
CA GLN A 3 -5.33 -10.99 8.44
C GLN A 3 -5.19 -10.33 7.06
N LEU A 4 -5.03 -9.01 7.02
CA LEU A 4 -4.76 -8.24 5.80
C LEU A 4 -3.38 -8.54 5.20
N ASP A 5 -2.35 -8.73 6.03
CA ASP A 5 -1.00 -9.11 5.55
C ASP A 5 -1.03 -10.52 4.92
N ASN A 6 -1.77 -11.47 5.50
CA ASN A 6 -1.91 -12.82 4.95
C ASN A 6 -2.70 -12.82 3.62
N ALA A 7 -3.82 -12.09 3.56
CA ALA A 7 -4.60 -11.97 2.32
C ALA A 7 -3.77 -11.35 1.19
N ARG A 8 -2.94 -10.38 1.52
CA ARG A 8 -2.00 -9.73 0.62
C ARG A 8 -0.93 -10.69 0.10
N ILE A 9 -0.34 -11.49 0.99
CA ILE A 9 0.64 -12.52 0.63
C ILE A 9 0.04 -13.52 -0.36
N ALA A 10 -1.15 -14.04 -0.07
CA ALA A 10 -1.85 -14.98 -0.94
C ALA A 10 -2.22 -14.35 -2.30
N PHE A 11 -2.70 -13.11 -2.28
CA PHE A 11 -3.06 -12.37 -3.49
C PHE A 11 -1.87 -12.15 -4.43
N PHE A 12 -0.70 -11.76 -3.90
CA PHE A 12 0.48 -11.56 -4.75
C PHE A 12 1.13 -12.85 -5.20
N THR A 13 1.18 -13.88 -4.34
CA THR A 13 1.74 -15.19 -4.71
C THR A 13 1.00 -15.78 -5.91
N SER A 14 -0.33 -15.67 -5.94
CA SER A 14 -1.15 -16.17 -7.06
C SER A 14 -1.03 -15.36 -8.36
N ARG A 15 -0.61 -14.09 -8.30
CA ARG A 15 -0.54 -13.18 -9.47
C ARG A 15 0.85 -13.07 -10.09
N LEU A 16 1.89 -13.24 -9.29
CA LEU A 16 3.29 -13.03 -9.69
C LEU A 16 3.98 -14.32 -10.17
N SER A 17 3.36 -15.48 -9.90
CA SER A 17 3.91 -16.80 -10.23
C SER A 17 5.38 -16.94 -9.83
N LEU A 18 5.69 -16.55 -8.58
CA LEU A 18 7.06 -16.57 -8.07
C LEU A 18 7.56 -18.02 -7.95
N THR A 19 8.80 -18.25 -8.37
CA THR A 19 9.50 -19.49 -8.00
C THR A 19 9.81 -19.48 -6.50
N GLN A 20 10.14 -20.65 -5.93
CA GLN A 20 10.48 -20.74 -4.51
C GLN A 20 11.68 -19.85 -4.13
N ASP A 21 12.73 -19.81 -4.96
CA ASP A 21 13.90 -18.95 -4.75
C ASP A 21 13.53 -17.46 -4.81
N GLN A 22 12.76 -17.07 -5.84
CA GLN A 22 12.27 -15.69 -5.97
C GLN A 22 11.43 -15.29 -4.76
N ALA A 23 10.52 -16.15 -4.29
CA ALA A 23 9.68 -15.86 -3.14
C ALA A 23 10.51 -15.64 -1.86
N GLN A 24 11.50 -16.50 -1.60
CA GLN A 24 12.40 -16.36 -0.44
C GLN A 24 13.15 -15.03 -0.43
N ARG A 25 13.57 -14.55 -1.61
CA ARG A 25 14.30 -13.28 -1.77
C ARG A 25 13.38 -12.06 -1.84
N PHE A 26 12.17 -12.23 -2.36
CA PHE A 26 11.19 -11.16 -2.57
C PHE A 26 10.53 -10.71 -1.26
N TRP A 27 10.04 -11.64 -0.44
CA TRP A 27 9.24 -11.31 0.74
C TRP A 27 9.94 -10.37 1.74
N PRO A 28 11.24 -10.54 2.05
CA PRO A 28 11.95 -9.61 2.93
C PRO A 28 11.94 -8.17 2.39
N VAL A 29 12.20 -8.00 1.09
CA VAL A 29 12.21 -6.68 0.42
C VAL A 29 10.81 -6.08 0.41
N TYR A 30 9.80 -6.89 0.09
CA TYR A 30 8.42 -6.44 0.05
C TYR A 30 7.90 -6.04 1.44
N ASN A 31 8.22 -6.80 2.48
CA ASN A 31 7.82 -6.48 3.85
C ASN A 31 8.45 -5.16 4.32
N GLU A 32 9.71 -4.92 3.98
CA GLU A 32 10.37 -3.65 4.29
C GLU A 32 9.72 -2.47 3.55
N PHE A 33 9.42 -2.62 2.26
CA PHE A 33 8.69 -1.62 1.47
C PHE A 33 7.38 -1.23 2.14
N ILE A 34 6.59 -2.23 2.52
CA ILE A 34 5.31 -2.03 3.17
C ILE A 34 5.45 -1.38 4.55
N ALA A 35 6.48 -1.74 5.32
CA ALA A 35 6.74 -1.12 6.61
C ALA A 35 7.11 0.37 6.45
N ARG A 36 7.99 0.70 5.50
CA ARG A 36 8.38 2.09 5.20
C ARG A 36 7.21 2.90 4.65
N ARG A 37 6.42 2.35 3.73
CA ARG A 37 5.20 2.99 3.21
C ARG A 37 4.19 3.26 4.32
N ARG A 38 3.97 2.30 5.24
CA ARG A 38 3.13 2.51 6.43
C ARG A 38 3.65 3.62 7.34
N ALA A 39 4.96 3.70 7.53
CA ALA A 39 5.57 4.75 8.35
C ALA A 39 5.36 6.14 7.73
N LEU A 40 5.58 6.29 6.42
CA LEU A 40 5.28 7.54 5.68
C LEU A 40 3.79 7.92 5.82
N ASN A 41 2.88 6.98 5.55
CA ASN A 41 1.44 7.24 5.66
C ASN A 41 0.99 7.67 7.07
N ARG A 42 1.63 7.16 8.13
CA ARG A 42 1.33 7.57 9.52
C ARG A 42 1.88 8.96 9.86
N ALA A 43 3.03 9.32 9.28
CA ALA A 43 3.60 10.67 9.43
C ALA A 43 2.78 11.72 8.68
N SER A 44 2.12 11.31 7.59
CA SER A 44 1.22 12.15 6.82
C SER A 44 -0.05 12.47 7.59
N ARG A 45 -0.34 13.76 7.75
CA ARG A 45 -1.62 14.25 8.26
C ARG A 45 -2.33 14.99 7.13
N PRO A 46 -3.19 14.31 6.34
CA PRO A 46 -3.89 14.98 5.26
C PRO A 46 -4.86 16.01 5.83
N LEU A 47 -4.89 17.19 5.21
CA LEU A 47 -5.86 18.22 5.52
C LEU A 47 -7.28 17.71 5.23
N LYS A 48 -8.15 17.70 6.26
CA LYS A 48 -9.55 17.29 6.09
C LYS A 48 -10.37 18.46 5.57
N ARG A 49 -11.35 18.17 4.70
CA ARG A 49 -12.25 19.17 4.11
C ARG A 49 -12.94 20.03 5.18
N GLU A 50 -13.40 19.39 6.24
CA GLU A 50 -14.08 20.03 7.39
C GLU A 50 -13.20 21.02 8.15
N GLN A 51 -11.87 20.92 8.03
CA GLN A 51 -10.93 21.79 8.73
C GLN A 51 -10.58 23.05 7.94
N ILE A 52 -10.82 23.06 6.62
CA ILE A 52 -10.31 24.10 5.72
C ILE A 52 -10.81 25.50 6.12
N GLU A 53 -12.10 25.63 6.43
CA GLU A 53 -12.72 26.91 6.77
C GLU A 53 -12.23 27.48 8.12
N ALA A 54 -11.65 26.64 8.98
CA ALA A 54 -11.14 27.03 10.30
C ALA A 54 -9.63 27.37 10.31
N LEU A 55 -8.94 27.23 9.16
CA LEU A 55 -7.51 27.47 9.04
C LEU A 55 -7.22 28.82 8.38
N THR A 56 -6.11 29.43 8.79
CA THR A 56 -5.52 30.58 8.09
C THR A 56 -4.84 30.14 6.79
N ASP A 57 -4.70 31.08 5.85
CA ASP A 57 -3.96 30.85 4.59
C ASP A 57 -2.56 30.28 4.80
N GLN A 58 -1.85 30.72 5.85
CA GLN A 58 -0.53 30.22 6.17
C GLN A 58 -0.56 28.75 6.63
N GLN A 59 -1.52 28.38 7.49
CA GLN A 59 -1.69 26.98 7.92
C GLN A 59 -2.10 26.06 6.76
N ILE A 60 -2.90 26.57 5.83
CA ILE A 60 -3.26 25.86 4.59
C ILE A 60 -2.01 25.66 3.73
N ARG A 61 -1.21 26.71 3.51
CA ARG A 61 0.06 26.65 2.77
C ARG A 61 1.02 25.62 3.36
N ASP A 62 1.19 25.62 4.68
CA ASP A 62 2.09 24.69 5.35
C ASP A 62 1.62 23.24 5.22
N ASN A 63 0.31 22.99 5.37
CA ASN A 63 -0.28 21.67 5.15
C ASN A 63 -0.10 21.17 3.71
N LEU A 64 -0.35 22.04 2.72
CA LEU A 64 -0.18 21.68 1.31
C LEU A 64 1.29 21.41 0.98
N THR A 65 2.20 22.22 1.49
CA THR A 65 3.65 22.04 1.33
C THR A 65 4.11 20.70 1.92
N GLN A 66 3.65 20.38 3.14
CA GLN A 66 3.93 19.09 3.76
C GLN A 66 3.34 17.92 2.95
N THR A 67 2.15 18.09 2.39
CA THR A 67 1.52 17.08 1.52
C THR A 67 2.38 16.80 0.28
N TYR A 68 2.92 17.84 -0.37
CA TYR A 68 3.81 17.67 -1.51
C TYR A 68 5.13 17.00 -1.11
N ALA A 69 5.72 17.38 0.02
CA ALA A 69 6.93 16.75 0.54
C ALA A 69 6.73 15.24 0.81
N THR A 70 5.62 14.88 1.44
CA THR A 70 5.22 13.48 1.63
C THR A 70 5.12 12.73 0.29
N ARG A 71 4.39 13.28 -0.70
CA ARG A 71 4.24 12.62 -2.01
C ARG A 71 5.58 12.41 -2.70
N GLN A 72 6.51 13.35 -2.55
CA GLN A 72 7.87 13.20 -3.06
C GLN A 72 8.61 12.05 -2.36
N GLN A 73 8.47 11.92 -1.04
CA GLN A 73 9.06 10.80 -0.29
C GLN A 73 8.47 9.46 -0.69
N GLU A 74 7.15 9.39 -0.92
CA GLU A 74 6.48 8.18 -1.43
C GLU A 74 7.03 7.79 -2.80
N LEU A 75 7.15 8.74 -3.74
CA LEU A 75 7.70 8.47 -5.07
C LEU A 75 9.17 8.02 -5.01
N ASN A 76 9.96 8.64 -4.13
CA ASN A 76 11.36 8.23 -3.92
C ASN A 76 11.44 6.80 -3.38
N LEU A 77 10.57 6.44 -2.43
CA LEU A 77 10.46 5.08 -1.90
C LEU A 77 10.06 4.09 -3.01
N GLU A 78 9.09 4.42 -3.85
CA GLU A 78 8.68 3.56 -4.97
C GLU A 78 9.84 3.32 -5.95
N LYS A 79 10.61 4.36 -6.29
CA LYS A 79 11.80 4.23 -7.15
C LYS A 79 12.88 3.36 -6.52
N GLU A 80 13.20 3.60 -5.24
CA GLU A 80 14.17 2.79 -4.49
C GLU A 80 13.79 1.29 -4.54
N TYR A 81 12.52 0.99 -4.30
CA TYR A 81 12.06 -0.39 -4.25
C TYR A 81 11.86 -1.02 -5.63
N PHE A 82 11.54 -0.23 -6.66
CA PHE A 82 11.62 -0.70 -8.04
C PHE A 82 13.02 -1.26 -8.34
N ASP A 83 14.08 -0.52 -7.98
CA ASP A 83 15.47 -0.95 -8.18
C ASP A 83 15.84 -2.19 -7.37
N ARG A 84 15.23 -2.36 -6.20
CA ARG A 84 15.43 -3.56 -5.37
C ARG A 84 14.65 -4.76 -5.90
N PHE A 85 13.42 -4.56 -6.36
CA PHE A 85 12.58 -5.63 -6.90
C PHE A 85 13.14 -6.18 -8.21
N GLN A 86 13.71 -5.36 -9.09
CA GLN A 86 14.32 -5.85 -10.34
C GLN A 86 15.55 -6.76 -10.13
N LYS A 87 16.15 -6.78 -8.93
CA LYS A 87 17.25 -7.70 -8.58
C LYS A 87 16.78 -9.11 -8.23
N VAL A 88 15.47 -9.29 -8.00
CA VAL A 88 14.86 -10.55 -7.57
C VAL A 88 13.70 -11.00 -8.47
N LEU A 89 13.07 -10.07 -9.19
CA LEU A 89 11.96 -10.29 -10.12
C LEU A 89 12.32 -9.81 -11.52
N SER A 90 11.71 -10.41 -12.54
CA SER A 90 11.73 -9.86 -13.90
C SER A 90 10.95 -8.53 -13.98
N LEU A 91 11.27 -7.68 -14.95
CA LEU A 91 10.53 -6.43 -15.18
C LEU A 91 9.01 -6.66 -15.36
N ARG A 92 8.61 -7.77 -16.01
CA ARG A 92 7.21 -8.14 -16.17
C ARG A 92 6.54 -8.44 -14.82
N GLN A 93 7.23 -9.16 -13.94
CA GLN A 93 6.74 -9.44 -12.58
C GLN A 93 6.69 -8.17 -11.73
N VAL A 94 7.65 -7.24 -11.87
CA VAL A 94 7.60 -5.95 -11.17
C VAL A 94 6.38 -5.12 -11.64
N ALA A 95 6.11 -5.09 -12.95
CA ALA A 95 4.92 -4.42 -13.47
C ALA A 95 3.62 -5.08 -12.95
N GLN A 96 3.57 -6.42 -12.90
CA GLN A 96 2.45 -7.16 -12.31
C GLN A 96 2.28 -6.87 -10.82
N LEU A 97 3.37 -6.73 -10.06
CA LEU A 97 3.34 -6.38 -8.64
C LEU A 97 2.68 -5.02 -8.43
N LEU A 98 3.09 -4.01 -9.20
CA LEU A 98 2.53 -2.67 -9.12
C LEU A 98 1.04 -2.64 -9.52
N ALA A 99 0.66 -3.40 -10.55
CA ALA A 99 -0.74 -3.55 -10.94
C ALA A 99 -1.56 -4.23 -9.83
N ALA A 100 -1.05 -5.35 -9.30
CA ALA A 100 -1.69 -6.10 -8.25
C ALA A 100 -1.85 -5.28 -6.96
N GLU A 101 -0.89 -4.42 -6.60
CA GLU A 101 -0.99 -3.51 -5.45
C GLU A 101 -2.19 -2.57 -5.56
N ARG A 102 -2.41 -2.01 -6.75
CA ARG A 102 -3.55 -1.13 -7.03
C ARG A 102 -4.87 -1.90 -6.95
N ASP A 103 -4.90 -3.10 -7.51
CA ASP A 103 -6.08 -3.96 -7.48
C ASP A 103 -6.40 -4.43 -6.07
N PHE A 104 -5.41 -4.86 -5.30
CA PHE A 104 -5.58 -5.27 -3.91
C PHE A 104 -6.11 -4.11 -3.06
N THR A 105 -5.56 -2.91 -3.23
CA THR A 105 -6.02 -1.72 -2.51
C THR A 105 -7.47 -1.40 -2.86
N ARG A 106 -7.84 -1.46 -4.14
CA ARG A 106 -9.23 -1.25 -4.59
C ARG A 106 -10.17 -2.30 -4.00
N GLU A 107 -9.76 -3.56 -3.99
CA GLU A 107 -10.56 -4.67 -3.48
C GLU A 107 -10.73 -4.62 -1.96
N VAL A 108 -9.67 -4.29 -1.21
CA VAL A 108 -9.76 -4.05 0.24
C VAL A 108 -10.68 -2.88 0.53
N ILE A 109 -10.56 -1.76 -0.20
CA ILE A 109 -11.46 -0.61 -0.03
C ILE A 109 -12.90 -1.00 -0.33
N ARG A 110 -13.18 -1.77 -1.38
CA ARG A 110 -14.54 -2.24 -1.68
C ARG A 110 -15.12 -3.11 -0.56
N ARG A 111 -14.33 -4.03 -0.02
CA ARG A 111 -14.76 -4.90 1.09
C ARG A 111 -14.98 -4.13 2.39
N VAL A 112 -14.12 -3.15 2.69
CA VAL A 112 -14.25 -2.30 3.90
C VAL A 112 -15.37 -1.27 3.76
N ALA A 113 -15.53 -0.67 2.58
CA ALA A 113 -16.60 0.31 2.31
C ALA A 113 -17.97 -0.33 2.12
N GLY A 114 -18.02 -1.61 1.73
CA GLY A 114 -19.25 -2.39 1.52
C GLY A 114 -19.83 -3.01 2.80
N THR A 115 -19.31 -2.73 4.00
CA THR A 115 -19.84 -3.32 5.24
C THR A 115 -20.12 -2.28 6.33
N PRO A 116 -21.34 -1.70 6.34
CA PRO A 116 -22.08 -1.49 7.57
C PRO A 116 -22.96 -2.74 7.80
N GLY A 117 -22.44 -3.73 8.55
CA GLY A 117 -23.23 -4.82 9.14
C GLY A 117 -23.60 -6.02 8.23
N ALA A 118 -22.64 -6.91 7.95
CA ALA A 118 -22.95 -8.27 7.48
C ALA A 118 -22.31 -9.33 8.41
N PRO A 119 -23.04 -10.39 8.79
CA PRO A 119 -22.61 -11.33 9.81
C PRO A 119 -21.57 -12.33 9.29
N ALA A 120 -20.92 -12.99 10.25
CA ALA A 120 -19.79 -13.89 10.09
C ALA A 120 -20.01 -14.97 9.02
N LEU A 121 -18.95 -15.18 8.23
CA LEU A 121 -18.78 -16.39 7.43
C LEU A 121 -18.78 -17.60 8.37
N GLY A 122 -19.85 -18.39 8.34
CA GLY A 122 -19.86 -19.70 8.99
C GLY A 122 -21.22 -20.19 9.45
N GLU A 123 -22.18 -20.34 8.54
CA GLU A 123 -23.23 -21.36 8.69
C GLU A 123 -23.47 -21.99 7.31
N ALA A 124 -22.80 -23.11 7.09
CA ALA A 124 -23.16 -24.11 6.11
C ALA A 124 -23.02 -25.46 6.82
N GLU A 125 -24.12 -25.92 7.42
CA GLU A 125 -24.57 -27.31 7.47
C GLU A 125 -26.02 -27.37 7.95
#